data_AF-A0A5C6CRS0-F1
#
_entry.id   AF-A0A5C6CRS0-F1
#
_cell.length_a   1.000
_cell.length_b   1.000
_cell.length_c   1.000
_cell.angle_alpha   90.00
_cell.angle_beta   90.00
_cell.angle_gamma   90.00
#
_symmetry.space_group_name_H-M   'P 1'
#
loop_
_entity.id
_entity.type
_entity.pdbx_description
1 polymer ?
#
loop_
_entity_poly.entity_id
_entity_poly.type
_entity_poly.pdbx_seq_one_letter_code
_entity_poly.pdbx_strand_id
1 'polypeptide(L)'
;MIRISLASCVGAALVALSSLETTSAAPYTPVVIPPGAFPAIGPGVIVPKLVFGKEYSRDMDEDSMGVLDPEQIVAWDGIGGTGDGLDYSLSRGVDYPREQQVDATANVHDLLFSQLREDRAHLIFSHDDVVAIPGAAGGPPLVFAPAVPLVGPVGLSNLNSIFGAAEVSVEVSGIFSGAPPEIQLGWAAIGDIQTMAGPKDLDSVEVWGPEPAFKADANKYSLEDDVMAGAGTSVFTYDIPTTTSFPYISHATIVSAVESLLGMAPTSGYNRLDKFGRDAINLDALMVNDNDGEENQFGGLGDAIIFSINQIVDPTDPDGYYATGSELFVLEGTAAGLVPSFLKHGAHAWDHLYTLGALRIVGGGPQQGGIIDINAIEAVGELVKVPEPSSALLLGLAGIVGLARRRQATLLI
;
A
#
# COMPACT_ATOMS: atom_id res chain seq x y z
N MET A 1 -12.60 -0.71 -69.55
CA MET A 1 -11.98 -1.87 -68.85
C MET A 1 -10.71 -1.39 -68.19
N ILE A 2 -10.80 -1.02 -66.92
CA ILE A 2 -9.69 -0.48 -66.13
C ILE A 2 -9.14 -1.64 -65.30
N ARG A 3 -7.87 -1.99 -65.52
CA ARG A 3 -7.17 -3.01 -64.74
C ARG A 3 -6.65 -2.37 -63.46
N ILE A 4 -7.19 -2.79 -62.31
CA ILE A 4 -6.69 -2.48 -60.98
C ILE A 4 -5.55 -3.45 -60.69
N SER A 5 -4.34 -2.93 -60.50
CA SER A 5 -3.18 -3.69 -60.04
C SER A 5 -3.17 -3.69 -58.51
N LEU A 6 -3.44 -4.84 -57.89
CA LEU A 6 -3.18 -5.05 -56.46
C LEU A 6 -1.67 -5.26 -56.28
N ALA A 7 -1.01 -4.33 -55.59
CA ALA A 7 0.34 -4.51 -55.08
C ALA A 7 0.26 -5.01 -53.63
N SER A 8 0.63 -6.27 -53.41
CA SER A 8 0.79 -6.89 -52.10
C SER A 8 1.92 -6.22 -51.32
N CYS A 9 1.61 -5.59 -50.19
CA CYS A 9 2.59 -5.25 -49.16
C CYS A 9 2.56 -6.35 -48.10
N VAL A 10 3.43 -7.35 -48.23
CA VAL A 10 3.78 -8.28 -47.16
C VAL A 10 4.91 -7.63 -46.37
N GLY A 11 4.55 -6.84 -45.35
CA GLY A 11 5.49 -6.35 -44.35
C GLY A 11 5.74 -7.45 -43.34
N ALA A 12 6.99 -7.93 -43.27
CA ALA A 12 7.43 -8.91 -42.30
C ALA A 12 7.39 -8.30 -40.88
N ALA A 13 6.44 -8.73 -40.07
CA ALA A 13 6.49 -8.55 -38.62
C ALA A 13 7.54 -9.52 -38.06
N LEU A 14 8.75 -9.00 -37.85
CA LEU A 14 9.78 -9.70 -37.09
C LEU A 14 9.37 -9.62 -35.61
N VAL A 15 8.59 -10.60 -35.15
CA VAL A 15 8.31 -10.80 -33.72
C VAL A 15 9.62 -11.21 -33.08
N ALA A 16 10.27 -10.29 -32.38
CA ALA A 16 11.33 -10.62 -31.45
C ALA A 16 10.70 -11.38 -30.29
N LEU A 17 10.63 -12.71 -30.41
CA LEU A 17 10.56 -13.58 -29.24
C LEU A 17 11.91 -13.45 -28.53
N SER A 18 12.06 -12.41 -27.72
CA SER A 18 13.02 -12.44 -26.62
C SER A 18 12.61 -13.62 -25.75
N SER A 19 13.48 -14.63 -25.68
CA SER A 19 13.40 -15.68 -24.69
C SER A 19 13.22 -15.03 -23.32
N LEU A 20 12.05 -15.19 -22.70
CA LEU A 20 11.92 -15.04 -21.26
C LEU A 20 12.85 -16.10 -20.68
N GLU A 21 14.07 -15.71 -20.35
CA GLU A 21 14.86 -16.50 -19.42
C GLU A 21 14.05 -16.50 -18.13
N THR A 22 13.53 -17.68 -17.75
CA THR A 22 12.94 -17.89 -16.45
C THR A 22 14.06 -17.72 -15.43
N THR A 23 14.26 -16.49 -14.98
CA THR A 23 15.10 -16.17 -13.84
C THR A 23 14.48 -16.89 -12.65
N SER A 24 15.21 -17.86 -12.10
CA SER A 24 14.83 -18.47 -10.82
C SER A 24 14.63 -17.35 -9.81
N ALA A 25 13.57 -17.43 -9.00
CA ALA A 25 13.43 -16.57 -7.82
C ALA A 25 14.75 -16.55 -7.05
N ALA A 26 15.25 -15.35 -6.73
CA ALA A 26 16.34 -15.23 -5.80
C ALA A 26 15.80 -15.59 -4.40
N PRO A 27 16.48 -16.43 -3.62
CA PRO A 27 16.03 -16.75 -2.28
C PRO A 27 16.14 -15.51 -1.37
N TYR A 28 15.14 -15.30 -0.53
CA TYR A 28 15.12 -14.25 0.48
C TYR A 28 16.39 -14.25 1.34
N THR A 29 17.00 -13.07 1.46
CA THR A 29 18.13 -12.83 2.36
C THR A 29 17.69 -11.93 3.51
N PRO A 30 17.73 -12.41 4.78
CA PRO A 30 17.31 -11.60 5.92
C PRO A 30 17.99 -10.22 5.96
N VAL A 31 17.20 -9.18 6.21
CA VAL A 31 17.71 -7.81 6.23
C VAL A 31 18.47 -7.58 7.52
N VAL A 32 19.80 -7.47 7.42
CA VAL A 32 20.66 -7.25 8.58
C VAL A 32 20.70 -5.76 8.94
N ILE A 33 19.93 -5.37 9.94
CA ILE A 33 20.00 -4.02 10.51
C ILE A 33 21.21 -3.87 11.45
N PRO A 34 21.89 -2.70 11.45
CA PRO A 34 22.92 -2.41 12.43
C PRO A 34 22.37 -2.52 13.86
N PRO A 35 23.15 -3.02 14.84
CA PRO A 35 22.71 -3.10 16.23
C PRO A 35 22.20 -1.74 16.75
N GLY A 36 20.98 -1.72 17.27
CA GLY A 36 20.35 -0.50 17.81
C GLY A 36 19.77 0.44 16.75
N ALA A 37 19.77 0.07 15.47
CA ALA A 37 18.95 0.74 14.48
C ALA A 37 17.47 0.46 14.75
N PHE A 38 16.65 1.51 14.69
CA PHE A 38 15.21 1.41 14.76
C PHE A 38 14.60 2.36 13.73
N PRO A 39 13.40 2.07 13.20
CA PRO A 39 12.68 2.97 12.32
C PRO A 39 12.42 4.29 13.04
N ALA A 40 12.93 5.37 12.48
CA ALA A 40 12.86 6.68 13.10
C ALA A 40 12.13 7.65 12.18
N ILE A 41 11.49 8.64 12.78
CA ILE A 41 11.03 9.81 12.04
C ILE A 41 12.26 10.55 11.49
N GLY A 42 12.20 10.92 10.22
CA GLY A 42 13.28 11.61 9.53
C GLY A 42 12.77 12.30 8.28
N PRO A 43 13.44 13.37 7.80
CA PRO A 43 13.15 13.94 6.48
C PRO A 43 13.60 13.02 5.35
N GLY A 44 14.40 11.98 5.64
CA GLY A 44 14.88 11.01 4.67
C GLY A 44 13.93 9.82 4.53
N VAL A 45 13.72 9.38 3.29
CA VAL A 45 13.04 8.12 2.98
C VAL A 45 14.08 6.99 3.00
N ILE A 46 13.91 6.03 3.90
CA ILE A 46 14.72 4.80 3.93
C ILE A 46 14.58 4.03 2.61
N VAL A 47 15.66 3.42 2.12
CA VAL A 47 15.61 2.59 0.91
C VAL A 47 15.08 1.17 1.21
N PRO A 48 14.40 0.48 0.27
CA PRO A 48 13.75 -0.82 0.52
C PRO A 48 14.65 -1.88 1.15
N LYS A 49 15.89 -2.03 0.66
CA LYS A 49 16.90 -2.99 1.18
C LYS A 49 17.33 -2.77 2.64
N LEU A 50 16.93 -1.67 3.27
CA LEU A 50 17.23 -1.37 4.67
C LEU A 50 15.98 -1.45 5.57
N VAL A 51 14.80 -1.59 4.98
CA VAL A 51 13.56 -1.90 5.69
C VAL A 51 13.52 -3.41 5.88
N PHE A 52 13.19 -3.85 7.08
CA PHE A 52 13.18 -5.25 7.46
C PHE A 52 11.73 -5.74 7.64
N GLY A 53 11.53 -7.05 7.62
CA GLY A 53 10.21 -7.65 7.88
C GLY A 53 9.17 -7.29 6.83
N LYS A 54 9.58 -7.18 5.55
CA LYS A 54 8.67 -6.75 4.49
C LYS A 54 7.93 -7.95 3.90
N GLU A 55 6.64 -7.76 3.65
CA GLU A 55 5.78 -8.72 2.96
C GLU A 55 4.90 -8.02 1.92
N TYR A 56 4.35 -8.79 0.99
CA TYR A 56 3.35 -8.31 0.02
C TYR A 56 2.38 -9.44 -0.40
N SER A 57 1.23 -9.04 -0.93
CA SER A 57 0.35 -9.88 -1.78
C SER A 57 0.14 -9.18 -3.14
N ARG A 58 -0.55 -9.83 -4.08
CA ARG A 58 -0.70 -9.36 -5.46
C ARG A 58 -1.92 -9.97 -6.14
N ASP A 59 -2.32 -9.44 -7.31
CA ASP A 59 -3.42 -10.04 -8.06
C ASP A 59 -3.07 -11.48 -8.47
N MET A 60 -3.90 -12.37 -7.98
CA MET A 60 -3.71 -13.81 -7.86
C MET A 60 -2.49 -14.12 -6.99
N ASP A 61 -2.75 -14.19 -5.68
CA ASP A 61 -1.76 -14.57 -4.66
C ASP A 61 -0.89 -15.75 -5.10
N GLU A 62 0.38 -15.68 -4.73
CA GLU A 62 1.40 -16.65 -5.12
C GLU A 62 2.25 -17.07 -3.93
N ASP A 63 2.87 -18.24 -4.07
CA ASP A 63 4.06 -18.58 -3.31
C ASP A 63 5.28 -17.79 -3.82
N SER A 64 6.38 -17.83 -3.07
CA SER A 64 7.63 -17.15 -3.43
C SER A 64 8.30 -17.63 -4.71
N MET A 65 7.81 -18.72 -5.32
CA MET A 65 8.27 -19.30 -6.58
C MET A 65 7.34 -18.95 -7.76
N GLY A 66 6.26 -18.21 -7.48
CA GLY A 66 5.27 -17.75 -8.42
C GLY A 66 4.26 -18.76 -8.89
N VAL A 67 4.03 -19.78 -8.07
CA VAL A 67 2.88 -20.68 -8.21
C VAL A 67 1.69 -20.04 -7.51
N LEU A 68 0.52 -20.06 -8.17
CA LEU A 68 -0.72 -19.55 -7.57
C LEU A 68 -1.02 -20.28 -6.27
N ASP A 69 -1.17 -19.51 -5.20
CA ASP A 69 -1.51 -19.97 -3.86
C ASP A 69 -2.37 -18.90 -3.17
N PRO A 70 -3.70 -18.93 -3.39
CA PRO A 70 -4.63 -18.01 -2.74
C PRO A 70 -4.38 -17.89 -1.24
N GLU A 71 -4.45 -16.68 -0.69
CA GLU A 71 -4.27 -16.38 0.73
C GLU A 71 -2.82 -16.42 1.24
N GLN A 72 -1.84 -16.66 0.36
CA GLN A 72 -0.41 -16.63 0.67
C GLN A 72 0.16 -15.21 0.49
N ILE A 73 0.94 -14.74 1.46
CA ILE A 73 1.76 -13.53 1.32
C ILE A 73 3.23 -13.88 1.12
N VAL A 74 3.99 -13.00 0.46
CA VAL A 74 5.39 -13.22 0.13
C VAL A 74 6.28 -12.25 0.89
N ALA A 75 7.22 -12.80 1.65
CA ALA A 75 8.31 -12.04 2.24
C ALA A 75 9.34 -11.61 1.19
N TRP A 76 9.84 -10.36 1.28
CA TRP A 76 10.84 -9.84 0.35
C TRP A 76 11.96 -9.02 1.01
N ASP A 77 13.17 -9.14 0.49
CA ASP A 77 14.36 -8.56 1.11
C ASP A 77 14.73 -7.15 0.62
N GLY A 78 14.08 -6.65 -0.44
CA GLY A 78 14.37 -5.34 -1.02
C GLY A 78 15.59 -5.32 -1.95
N ILE A 79 16.09 -6.50 -2.34
CA ILE A 79 17.10 -6.71 -3.39
C ILE A 79 16.66 -7.80 -4.40
N GLY A 80 15.34 -8.09 -4.43
CA GLY A 80 14.70 -9.04 -5.34
C GLY A 80 14.58 -10.47 -4.81
N GLY A 81 15.01 -10.76 -3.59
CA GLY A 81 14.89 -12.08 -2.97
C GLY A 81 13.56 -12.27 -2.26
N THR A 82 12.89 -13.40 -2.52
CA THR A 82 11.56 -13.75 -2.01
C THR A 82 11.55 -15.04 -1.19
N GLY A 83 10.56 -15.20 -0.32
CA GLY A 83 10.28 -16.42 0.43
C GLY A 83 8.85 -16.42 0.98
N ASP A 84 8.29 -17.60 1.27
CA ASP A 84 6.88 -17.70 1.70
C ASP A 84 6.70 -17.04 3.08
N GLY A 85 5.73 -16.13 3.18
CA GLY A 85 5.30 -15.47 4.42
C GLY A 85 4.16 -16.23 5.09
N LEU A 86 3.24 -15.50 5.74
CA LEU A 86 2.02 -16.09 6.29
C LEU A 86 1.11 -16.67 5.19
N ASP A 87 0.34 -17.70 5.56
CA ASP A 87 -0.70 -18.28 4.72
C ASP A 87 -2.01 -18.28 5.52
N TYR A 88 -3.01 -17.55 5.02
CA TYR A 88 -4.32 -17.47 5.66
C TYR A 88 -5.26 -18.59 5.22
N SER A 89 -4.81 -19.48 4.34
CA SER A 89 -5.57 -20.63 3.88
C SER A 89 -6.15 -21.42 5.05
N LEU A 90 -7.43 -21.77 4.92
CA LEU A 90 -8.17 -22.58 5.89
C LEU A 90 -8.31 -21.97 7.31
N SER A 91 -7.83 -20.74 7.54
CA SER A 91 -7.85 -20.09 8.87
C SER A 91 -9.24 -19.64 9.31
N ARG A 92 -10.10 -19.23 8.35
CA ARG A 92 -11.46 -18.72 8.60
C ARG A 92 -12.46 -19.84 8.90
N GLY A 93 -13.63 -19.48 9.43
CA GLY A 93 -14.76 -20.39 9.62
C GLY A 93 -15.30 -20.99 8.30
N VAL A 94 -16.07 -22.07 8.40
CA VAL A 94 -16.61 -22.81 7.22
C VAL A 94 -17.61 -22.01 6.38
N ASP A 95 -18.12 -20.91 6.92
CA ASP A 95 -19.10 -20.04 6.26
C ASP A 95 -18.46 -19.00 5.33
N TYR A 96 -17.12 -18.87 5.37
CA TYR A 96 -16.35 -17.99 4.48
C TYR A 96 -15.83 -18.77 3.28
N PRO A 97 -15.88 -18.20 2.07
CA PRO A 97 -15.19 -18.79 0.93
C PRO A 97 -13.72 -19.03 1.21
N ARG A 98 -13.27 -20.16 0.66
CA ARG A 98 -11.86 -20.53 0.60
C ARG A 98 -11.30 -20.05 -0.73
N GLU A 99 -9.99 -19.88 -0.77
CA GLU A 99 -9.25 -19.56 -1.98
C GLU A 99 -9.61 -18.16 -2.52
N GLN A 100 -9.62 -17.16 -1.62
CA GLN A 100 -9.77 -15.75 -1.98
C GLN A 100 -8.41 -15.06 -2.05
N GLN A 101 -8.34 -13.94 -2.75
CA GLN A 101 -7.12 -13.13 -2.79
C GLN A 101 -6.99 -12.25 -1.54
N VAL A 102 -5.76 -11.94 -1.13
CA VAL A 102 -5.47 -10.98 -0.06
C VAL A 102 -5.41 -9.57 -0.63
N ASP A 103 -6.39 -8.75 -0.25
CA ASP A 103 -6.56 -7.36 -0.71
C ASP A 103 -5.91 -6.32 0.19
N ALA A 104 -5.55 -6.70 1.41
CA ALA A 104 -4.83 -5.81 2.31
C ALA A 104 -4.21 -6.62 3.43
N THR A 105 -3.08 -6.17 3.92
CA THR A 105 -2.44 -6.68 5.15
C THR A 105 -2.00 -5.52 6.02
N ALA A 106 -1.92 -5.76 7.32
CA ALA A 106 -1.40 -4.82 8.30
C ALA A 106 -0.94 -5.56 9.55
N ASN A 107 -0.02 -4.96 10.30
CA ASN A 107 0.26 -5.35 11.67
C ASN A 107 -0.76 -4.73 12.63
N VAL A 108 -1.10 -5.42 13.72
CA VAL A 108 -1.96 -4.87 14.77
C VAL A 108 -1.45 -3.54 15.35
N HIS A 109 -0.14 -3.31 15.29
CA HIS A 109 0.53 -2.10 15.75
C HIS A 109 1.52 -1.58 14.70
N ASP A 110 1.03 -1.06 13.57
CA ASP A 110 1.90 -0.50 12.54
C ASP A 110 2.81 0.59 13.12
N LEU A 111 4.11 0.36 13.02
CA LEU A 111 5.13 1.03 13.82
C LEU A 111 5.13 2.56 13.64
N LEU A 112 4.80 3.03 12.44
CA LEU A 112 4.80 4.44 12.07
C LEU A 112 3.39 5.00 11.81
N PHE A 113 2.33 4.27 12.18
CA PHE A 113 0.93 4.67 11.98
C PHE A 113 0.63 6.07 12.54
N SER A 114 0.97 6.29 13.82
CA SER A 114 0.71 7.57 14.48
C SER A 114 1.53 8.70 13.86
N GLN A 115 2.77 8.41 13.47
CA GLN A 115 3.65 9.37 12.83
C GLN A 115 3.16 9.74 11.42
N LEU A 116 2.59 8.79 10.68
CA LEU A 116 1.98 9.06 9.39
C LEU A 116 0.80 10.02 9.52
N ARG A 117 -0.11 9.77 10.49
CA ARG A 117 -1.25 10.66 10.79
C ARG A 117 -0.83 12.07 11.21
N GLU A 118 0.33 12.20 11.83
CA GLU A 118 0.93 13.48 12.22
C GLU A 118 1.74 14.14 11.10
N ASP A 119 1.80 13.53 9.89
CA ASP A 119 2.62 13.97 8.76
C ASP A 119 4.13 14.02 9.10
N ARG A 120 4.60 13.00 9.85
CA ARG A 120 5.98 12.82 10.36
C ARG A 120 6.69 11.56 9.87
N ALA A 121 5.96 10.65 9.24
CA ALA A 121 6.47 9.53 8.45
C ALA A 121 5.98 9.70 7.02
N HIS A 122 6.63 9.07 6.04
CA HIS A 122 6.22 9.07 4.64
C HIS A 122 5.22 7.93 4.40
N LEU A 123 4.25 8.15 3.53
CA LEU A 123 3.32 7.11 3.07
C LEU A 123 3.94 6.40 1.86
N ILE A 124 4.14 5.09 1.94
CA ILE A 124 4.36 4.26 0.75
C ILE A 124 3.03 3.66 0.31
N PHE A 125 2.88 3.45 -0.99
CA PHE A 125 1.66 2.89 -1.57
C PHE A 125 1.93 2.18 -2.90
N SER A 126 1.10 1.19 -3.22
CA SER A 126 0.94 0.61 -4.57
C SER A 126 -0.39 1.06 -5.16
N HIS A 127 -0.65 0.68 -6.42
CA HIS A 127 -1.93 0.91 -7.06
C HIS A 127 -2.27 -0.17 -8.09
N ASP A 128 -3.54 -0.36 -8.39
CA ASP A 128 -4.04 -1.34 -9.37
C ASP A 128 -3.52 -1.05 -10.80
N ASP A 129 -3.43 -2.09 -11.63
CA ASP A 129 -3.23 -1.95 -13.07
C ASP A 129 -4.55 -1.66 -13.81
N VAL A 130 -5.68 -2.07 -13.25
CA VAL A 130 -7.05 -1.85 -13.71
C VAL A 130 -7.67 -0.64 -13.02
N VAL A 131 -7.98 0.39 -13.81
CA VAL A 131 -8.68 1.57 -13.30
C VAL A 131 -9.85 1.94 -14.20
N ALA A 132 -10.79 2.70 -13.65
CA ALA A 132 -11.86 3.33 -14.42
C ALA A 132 -11.28 4.42 -15.33
N ILE A 133 -11.53 4.31 -16.63
CA ILE A 133 -11.09 5.27 -17.64
C ILE A 133 -12.26 5.76 -18.49
N PRO A 134 -12.17 6.97 -19.07
CA PRO A 134 -13.16 7.45 -20.03
C PRO A 134 -13.42 6.45 -21.15
N GLY A 135 -14.68 6.09 -21.34
CA GLY A 135 -15.08 5.23 -22.45
C GLY A 135 -14.80 5.87 -23.81
N ALA A 136 -14.73 5.04 -24.87
CA ALA A 136 -14.63 5.54 -26.24
C ALA A 136 -15.80 6.50 -26.56
N ALA A 137 -15.59 7.47 -27.46
CA ALA A 137 -16.61 8.47 -27.79
C ALA A 137 -17.97 7.82 -28.15
N GLY A 138 -18.98 8.05 -27.30
CA GLY A 138 -20.33 7.46 -27.42
C GLY A 138 -20.56 6.16 -26.63
N GLY A 139 -19.59 5.69 -25.85
CA GLY A 139 -19.69 4.58 -24.90
C GLY A 139 -20.14 5.00 -23.49
N PRO A 140 -20.16 4.05 -22.52
CA PRO A 140 -20.40 4.37 -21.11
C PRO A 140 -19.43 5.44 -20.61
N PRO A 141 -19.81 6.26 -19.61
CA PRO A 141 -18.98 7.38 -19.16
C PRO A 141 -17.60 6.93 -18.68
N LEU A 142 -17.53 5.83 -17.91
CA LEU A 142 -16.30 5.19 -17.48
C LEU A 142 -16.38 3.67 -17.65
N VAL A 143 -15.25 3.03 -17.94
CA VAL A 143 -15.09 1.57 -18.01
C VAL A 143 -13.80 1.15 -17.32
N PHE A 144 -13.81 0.03 -16.59
CA PHE A 144 -12.60 -0.56 -16.02
C PHE A 144 -11.76 -1.20 -17.12
N ALA A 145 -10.47 -0.89 -17.16
CA ALA A 145 -9.51 -1.48 -18.09
C ALA A 145 -8.10 -1.47 -17.50
N PRO A 146 -7.24 -2.43 -17.90
CA PRO A 146 -5.81 -2.42 -17.54
C PRO A 146 -5.16 -1.21 -18.20
N ALA A 147 -5.06 -0.14 -17.43
CA ALA A 147 -4.75 1.20 -17.87
C ALA A 147 -3.58 1.81 -17.11
N VAL A 148 -2.92 1.08 -16.22
CA VAL A 148 -1.67 1.52 -15.62
C VAL A 148 -0.56 0.55 -16.05
N PRO A 149 0.60 1.01 -16.53
CA PRO A 149 1.70 0.12 -16.84
C PRO A 149 2.22 -0.56 -15.58
N LEU A 150 2.61 -1.83 -15.71
CA LEU A 150 3.20 -2.62 -14.62
C LEU A 150 4.45 -1.95 -14.04
N VAL A 151 5.30 -1.41 -14.91
CA VAL A 151 6.55 -0.72 -14.53
C VAL A 151 6.45 0.73 -14.96
N GLY A 152 6.85 1.63 -14.07
CA GLY A 152 6.76 3.07 -14.25
C GLY A 152 7.71 3.59 -15.34
N PRO A 153 7.69 4.91 -15.57
CA PRO A 153 6.95 5.92 -14.81
C PRO A 153 5.47 6.04 -15.19
N VAL A 154 4.63 6.37 -14.20
CA VAL A 154 3.25 6.85 -14.39
C VAL A 154 3.20 8.34 -14.06
N GLY A 155 2.84 9.17 -15.05
CA GLY A 155 2.72 10.61 -14.85
C GLY A 155 1.37 10.99 -14.25
N LEU A 156 1.37 11.95 -13.33
CA LEU A 156 0.17 12.43 -12.62
C LEU A 156 -0.16 13.90 -12.93
N SER A 157 -1.40 14.33 -12.67
CA SER A 157 -1.88 15.68 -12.97
C SER A 157 -1.26 16.77 -12.11
N ASN A 158 -0.74 16.43 -10.93
CA ASN A 158 0.09 17.33 -10.10
C ASN A 158 1.54 17.48 -10.62
N LEU A 159 1.87 16.93 -11.79
CA LEU A 159 3.19 16.94 -12.43
C LEU A 159 4.23 16.01 -11.79
N ASN A 160 3.84 15.20 -10.79
CA ASN A 160 4.70 14.14 -10.28
C ASN A 160 4.72 12.93 -11.21
N SER A 161 5.66 12.04 -10.91
CA SER A 161 5.76 10.73 -11.52
C SER A 161 5.93 9.68 -10.43
N ILE A 162 5.07 8.69 -10.45
CA ILE A 162 5.14 7.52 -9.57
C ILE A 162 5.63 6.31 -10.36
N PHE A 163 5.85 5.20 -9.68
CA PHE A 163 6.16 3.92 -10.32
C PHE A 163 4.90 3.24 -10.89
N GLY A 164 5.08 2.07 -11.51
CA GLY A 164 3.97 1.31 -12.12
C GLY A 164 3.18 0.50 -11.09
N ALA A 165 2.16 -0.22 -11.55
CA ALA A 165 1.26 -0.98 -10.67
C ALA A 165 1.99 -2.09 -9.89
N ALA A 166 3.01 -2.69 -10.49
CA ALA A 166 3.82 -3.77 -9.91
C ALA A 166 4.96 -3.27 -8.99
N GLU A 167 4.92 -2.01 -8.59
CA GLU A 167 5.99 -1.29 -7.89
C GLU A 167 5.41 -0.45 -6.76
N VAL A 168 6.27 0.02 -5.84
CA VAL A 168 5.83 0.81 -4.70
C VAL A 168 6.32 2.24 -4.84
N SER A 169 5.41 3.19 -4.64
CA SER A 169 5.67 4.63 -4.66
C SER A 169 5.63 5.21 -3.25
N VAL A 170 6.07 6.45 -3.08
CA VAL A 170 6.06 7.16 -1.81
C VAL A 170 5.54 8.58 -1.99
N GLU A 171 4.63 8.98 -1.10
CA GLU A 171 4.26 10.36 -0.81
C GLU A 171 5.12 10.85 0.37
N VAL A 172 5.87 11.92 0.14
CA VAL A 172 6.77 12.47 1.16
C VAL A 172 5.97 13.35 2.12
N SER A 173 6.13 13.11 3.43
CA SER A 173 5.59 13.99 4.48
C SER A 173 5.80 15.49 4.19
N GLY A 174 4.74 16.28 4.19
CA GLY A 174 4.82 17.70 3.80
C GLY A 174 5.45 18.55 4.91
N ILE A 175 4.93 18.43 6.12
CA ILE A 175 5.35 19.24 7.28
C ILE A 175 6.75 18.85 7.75
N PHE A 176 7.02 17.56 7.86
CA PHE A 176 8.23 17.08 8.54
C PHE A 176 9.49 17.12 7.66
N SER A 177 9.36 16.83 6.36
CA SER A 177 10.49 16.92 5.43
C SER A 177 10.83 18.37 5.03
N GLY A 178 9.91 19.31 5.26
CA GLY A 178 10.01 20.67 4.73
C GLY A 178 9.92 20.72 3.19
N ALA A 179 9.46 19.64 2.58
CA ALA A 179 9.18 19.56 1.16
C ALA A 179 8.01 20.49 0.76
N PRO A 180 7.94 20.89 -0.52
CA PRO A 180 6.69 21.27 -1.13
C PRO A 180 5.58 20.25 -0.81
N PRO A 181 4.30 20.69 -0.71
CA PRO A 181 3.17 19.77 -0.65
C PRO A 181 3.16 18.81 -1.84
N GLU A 182 2.55 17.64 -1.64
CA GLU A 182 2.21 16.71 -2.73
C GLU A 182 3.47 16.25 -3.49
N ILE A 183 4.49 15.72 -2.82
CA ILE A 183 5.67 15.15 -3.50
C ILE A 183 5.55 13.64 -3.55
N GLN A 184 5.50 13.13 -4.77
CA GLN A 184 5.42 11.70 -5.04
C GLN A 184 6.59 11.24 -5.91
N LEU A 185 7.13 10.08 -5.59
CA LEU A 185 8.24 9.46 -6.32
C LEU A 185 8.22 7.93 -6.15
N GLY A 186 9.01 7.21 -6.93
CA GLY A 186 9.16 5.77 -6.80
C GLY A 186 10.05 5.35 -5.63
N TRP A 187 9.63 4.34 -4.86
CA TRP A 187 10.33 3.85 -3.67
C TRP A 187 11.00 2.50 -3.87
N ALA A 188 10.24 1.49 -4.32
CA ALA A 188 10.75 0.15 -4.61
C ALA A 188 10.39 -0.22 -6.05
N ALA A 189 11.42 -0.41 -6.87
CA ALA A 189 11.22 -0.89 -8.23
C ALA A 189 10.92 -2.39 -8.21
N ILE A 190 10.36 -2.91 -9.31
CA ILE A 190 10.02 -4.33 -9.44
C ILE A 190 11.20 -5.25 -9.09
N GLY A 191 12.42 -4.87 -9.47
CA GLY A 191 13.64 -5.65 -9.20
C GLY A 191 14.12 -5.58 -7.75
N ASP A 192 13.63 -4.63 -6.95
CA ASP A 192 13.83 -4.62 -5.49
C ASP A 192 12.87 -5.59 -4.81
N ILE A 193 11.67 -5.78 -5.37
CA ILE A 193 10.59 -6.65 -4.86
C ILE A 193 10.86 -8.10 -5.20
N GLN A 194 11.04 -8.42 -6.49
CA GLN A 194 11.29 -9.78 -6.96
C GLN A 194 12.03 -9.83 -8.30
N THR A 195 12.60 -10.99 -8.61
CA THR A 195 13.34 -11.22 -9.88
C THR A 195 12.59 -12.05 -10.91
N MET A 196 11.36 -12.49 -10.64
CA MET A 196 10.55 -13.30 -11.57
C MET A 196 9.71 -12.42 -12.51
N ALA A 197 8.81 -13.03 -13.30
CA ALA A 197 7.83 -12.28 -14.07
C ALA A 197 7.05 -11.37 -13.12
N GLY A 198 7.01 -10.08 -13.45
CA GLY A 198 6.41 -9.07 -12.60
C GLY A 198 4.95 -9.36 -12.28
N PRO A 199 4.50 -9.00 -11.06
CA PRO A 199 3.09 -9.08 -10.73
C PRO A 199 2.30 -8.08 -11.59
N LYS A 200 0.98 -8.20 -11.64
CA LYS A 200 0.16 -7.17 -12.29
C LYS A 200 0.16 -5.89 -11.44
N ASP A 201 -0.02 -6.08 -10.15
CA ASP A 201 -0.05 -5.07 -9.11
C ASP A 201 0.43 -5.65 -7.78
N LEU A 202 0.39 -4.84 -6.73
CA LEU A 202 0.59 -5.29 -5.35
C LEU A 202 -0.68 -4.95 -4.58
N ASP A 203 -1.33 -5.97 -4.03
CA ASP A 203 -2.58 -5.85 -3.27
C ASP A 203 -2.35 -5.73 -1.78
N SER A 204 -1.13 -5.94 -1.31
CA SER A 204 -0.78 -5.51 0.03
C SER A 204 0.71 -5.30 0.15
N VAL A 205 1.11 -4.47 1.11
CA VAL A 205 2.49 -4.23 1.46
C VAL A 205 2.53 -4.04 2.97
N GLU A 206 3.29 -4.90 3.64
CA GLU A 206 3.58 -4.78 5.07
C GLU A 206 5.07 -4.52 5.25
N VAL A 207 5.45 -3.66 6.20
CA VAL A 207 6.86 -3.41 6.52
C VAL A 207 7.08 -3.22 8.02
N TRP A 208 8.32 -3.43 8.48
CA TRP A 208 8.71 -3.36 9.90
C TRP A 208 8.36 -4.58 10.75
N GLY A 209 8.01 -5.69 10.13
CA GLY A 209 7.84 -6.96 10.82
C GLY A 209 9.14 -7.59 11.35
N PRO A 210 9.08 -8.75 12.01
CA PRO A 210 10.27 -9.47 12.47
C PRO A 210 11.13 -10.02 11.31
N GLU A 211 12.41 -10.29 11.60
CA GLU A 211 13.35 -10.92 10.67
C GLU A 211 13.76 -12.33 11.14
N PRO A 212 13.77 -13.36 10.26
CA PRO A 212 13.26 -13.33 8.89
C PRO A 212 11.74 -13.14 8.86
N ALA A 213 11.24 -12.52 7.79
CA ALA A 213 9.82 -12.20 7.62
C ALA A 213 8.89 -13.42 7.56
N PHE A 214 9.38 -14.66 7.48
CA PHE A 214 8.53 -15.88 7.45
C PHE A 214 7.75 -16.17 8.74
N LYS A 215 7.84 -15.30 9.75
CA LYS A 215 7.11 -15.37 11.02
C LYS A 215 6.36 -14.06 11.28
N ALA A 216 6.04 -13.36 10.20
CA ALA A 216 5.59 -11.99 10.26
C ALA A 216 4.31 -11.81 11.06
N ASP A 217 4.08 -10.55 11.33
CA ASP A 217 3.12 -9.97 12.23
C ASP A 217 1.89 -9.41 11.52
N ALA A 218 1.75 -9.61 10.19
CA ALA A 218 0.64 -9.20 9.34
C ALA A 218 -0.67 -9.90 9.75
N ASN A 219 -1.06 -9.68 11.00
CA ASN A 219 -2.10 -10.41 11.70
C ASN A 219 -3.45 -9.74 11.51
N LYS A 220 -3.53 -8.72 10.65
CA LYS A 220 -4.75 -8.10 10.16
C LYS A 220 -4.73 -8.18 8.64
N TYR A 221 -5.84 -8.62 8.05
CA TYR A 221 -5.93 -8.74 6.60
C TYR A 221 -7.35 -8.58 6.07
N SER A 222 -7.47 -8.23 4.80
CA SER A 222 -8.71 -8.16 4.02
C SER A 222 -8.64 -9.09 2.81
N LEU A 223 -9.78 -9.31 2.13
CA LEU A 223 -9.93 -10.19 0.98
C LEU A 223 -10.77 -9.51 -0.11
N GLU A 224 -10.60 -9.93 -1.37
CA GLU A 224 -11.26 -9.40 -2.59
C GLU A 224 -12.77 -9.11 -2.54
N ASP A 225 -13.49 -9.69 -1.59
CA ASP A 225 -14.93 -9.48 -1.46
C ASP A 225 -15.35 -9.47 0.00
N ASP A 226 -15.38 -8.28 0.58
CA ASP A 226 -15.84 -8.00 1.93
C ASP A 226 -17.31 -8.42 2.17
N VAL A 227 -18.11 -8.47 1.09
CA VAL A 227 -19.56 -8.62 1.13
C VAL A 227 -19.95 -10.09 1.02
N MET A 228 -19.52 -10.86 2.00
CA MET A 228 -19.91 -12.26 2.13
C MET A 228 -21.28 -12.43 2.79
N ALA A 229 -22.00 -13.49 2.40
CA ALA A 229 -23.28 -13.85 3.00
C ALA A 229 -23.14 -14.05 4.53
N GLY A 230 -23.94 -13.33 5.33
CA GLY A 230 -23.91 -13.48 6.79
C GLY A 230 -23.28 -12.31 7.57
N ALA A 231 -23.43 -11.08 7.07
CA ALA A 231 -23.07 -9.77 7.66
C ALA A 231 -21.77 -9.11 7.16
N GLY A 232 -20.98 -9.79 6.32
CA GLY A 232 -19.76 -9.25 5.70
C GLY A 232 -18.64 -8.97 6.71
N THR A 233 -17.39 -9.18 6.32
CA THR A 233 -16.22 -8.92 7.17
C THR A 233 -15.16 -8.29 6.29
N SER A 234 -14.82 -7.03 6.58
CA SER A 234 -13.82 -6.30 5.80
C SER A 234 -12.41 -6.54 6.29
N VAL A 235 -12.24 -6.79 7.60
CA VAL A 235 -10.94 -7.09 8.17
C VAL A 235 -11.07 -8.30 9.08
N PHE A 236 -10.17 -9.25 8.91
CA PHE A 236 -9.96 -10.37 9.80
C PHE A 236 -8.72 -10.12 10.66
N THR A 237 -8.72 -10.69 11.86
CA THR A 237 -7.49 -10.91 12.61
C THR A 237 -7.04 -12.34 12.44
N TYR A 238 -5.74 -12.58 12.31
CA TYR A 238 -5.11 -13.90 12.23
C TYR A 238 -4.33 -14.19 13.52
N ASP A 239 -4.73 -15.22 14.27
CA ASP A 239 -3.99 -15.70 15.43
C ASP A 239 -2.87 -16.65 14.95
N ILE A 240 -1.63 -16.13 14.91
CA ILE A 240 -0.45 -16.86 14.42
C ILE A 240 -0.23 -18.18 15.20
N PRO A 241 -0.22 -18.21 16.55
CA PRO A 241 -0.12 -19.46 17.31
C PRO A 241 -1.13 -20.55 16.95
N THR A 242 -2.39 -20.19 16.69
CA THR A 242 -3.46 -21.16 16.44
C THR A 242 -3.80 -21.34 14.97
N THR A 243 -3.24 -20.50 14.09
CA THR A 243 -3.52 -20.42 12.65
C THR A 243 -5.02 -20.29 12.37
N THR A 244 -5.71 -19.45 13.16
CA THR A 244 -7.16 -19.23 13.03
C THR A 244 -7.48 -17.76 12.85
N SER A 245 -8.47 -17.48 12.02
CA SER A 245 -8.93 -16.11 11.78
C SER A 245 -10.28 -15.82 12.40
N PHE A 246 -10.42 -14.59 12.90
CA PHE A 246 -11.65 -14.08 13.49
C PHE A 246 -12.06 -12.77 12.81
N PRO A 247 -13.35 -12.51 12.62
CA PRO A 247 -13.81 -11.20 12.15
C PRO A 247 -13.35 -10.10 13.10
N TYR A 248 -12.68 -9.08 12.56
CA TYR A 248 -12.15 -7.95 13.31
C TYR A 248 -12.97 -6.68 13.06
N ILE A 249 -13.23 -6.34 11.79
CA ILE A 249 -14.10 -5.22 11.39
C ILE A 249 -15.17 -5.73 10.41
N SER A 250 -16.42 -5.42 10.71
CA SER A 250 -17.55 -5.77 9.84
C SER A 250 -17.64 -4.84 8.62
N HIS A 251 -18.11 -5.38 7.50
CA HIS A 251 -18.37 -4.61 6.27
C HIS A 251 -19.30 -3.41 6.52
N ALA A 252 -20.36 -3.61 7.29
CA ALA A 252 -21.30 -2.55 7.64
C ALA A 252 -20.65 -1.35 8.37
N THR A 253 -19.57 -1.60 9.12
CA THR A 253 -18.80 -0.55 9.80
C THR A 253 -17.99 0.27 8.80
N ILE A 254 -17.29 -0.39 7.88
CA ILE A 254 -16.55 0.28 6.78
C ILE A 254 -17.51 1.09 5.91
N VAL A 255 -18.63 0.51 5.50
CA VAL A 255 -19.63 1.23 4.70
C VAL A 255 -20.15 2.47 5.42
N SER A 256 -20.46 2.36 6.72
CA SER A 256 -20.94 3.51 7.49
C SER A 256 -19.89 4.62 7.63
N ALA A 257 -18.61 4.25 7.74
CA ALA A 257 -17.50 5.19 7.77
C ALA A 257 -17.36 5.94 6.43
N VAL A 258 -17.36 5.21 5.31
CA VAL A 258 -17.29 5.78 3.95
C VAL A 258 -18.50 6.68 3.68
N GLU A 259 -19.72 6.21 3.92
CA GLU A 259 -20.94 6.96 3.62
C GLU A 259 -21.09 8.23 4.49
N SER A 260 -20.44 8.28 5.66
CA SER A 260 -20.45 9.48 6.49
C SER A 260 -19.60 10.63 5.91
N LEU A 261 -18.63 10.31 5.05
CA LEU A 261 -17.70 11.26 4.44
C LEU A 261 -18.08 11.57 2.99
N LEU A 262 -18.50 10.56 2.22
CA LEU A 262 -18.85 10.70 0.80
C LEU A 262 -20.37 10.84 0.54
N GLY A 263 -21.20 10.60 1.56
CA GLY A 263 -22.66 10.50 1.39
C GLY A 263 -23.09 9.06 1.08
N MET A 264 -24.39 8.83 0.91
CA MET A 264 -24.90 7.47 0.67
C MET A 264 -24.38 6.89 -0.65
N ALA A 265 -23.95 5.63 -0.64
CA ALA A 265 -23.52 4.96 -1.85
C ALA A 265 -24.69 4.84 -2.84
N PRO A 266 -24.54 5.32 -4.09
CA PRO A 266 -25.61 5.28 -5.07
C PRO A 266 -25.90 3.83 -5.48
N THR A 267 -27.17 3.44 -5.57
CA THR A 267 -27.54 2.06 -5.94
C THR A 267 -27.08 1.66 -7.35
N SER A 268 -26.74 2.64 -8.20
CA SER A 268 -26.18 2.45 -9.54
C SER A 268 -24.66 2.42 -9.57
N GLY A 269 -23.99 2.84 -8.48
CA GLY A 269 -22.53 2.85 -8.40
C GLY A 269 -22.00 1.43 -8.40
N TYR A 270 -20.90 1.18 -9.10
CA TYR A 270 -20.31 -0.15 -9.24
C TYR A 270 -18.78 -0.14 -9.22
N ASN A 271 -18.18 -1.23 -8.77
CA ASN A 271 -16.73 -1.43 -8.75
C ASN A 271 -16.24 -2.41 -9.83
N ARG A 272 -14.93 -2.68 -9.87
CA ARG A 272 -14.29 -3.60 -10.84
C ARG A 272 -14.80 -5.04 -10.76
N LEU A 273 -15.40 -5.42 -9.64
CA LEU A 273 -15.93 -6.77 -9.35
C LEU A 273 -17.43 -6.92 -9.69
N ASP A 274 -18.01 -5.96 -10.41
CA ASP A 274 -19.43 -5.89 -10.75
C ASP A 274 -20.36 -5.92 -9.51
N LYS A 275 -19.88 -5.41 -8.37
CA LYS A 275 -20.70 -5.16 -7.17
C LYS A 275 -21.37 -3.80 -7.28
N PHE A 276 -22.51 -3.61 -6.60
CA PHE A 276 -23.32 -2.40 -6.74
C PHE A 276 -23.69 -1.77 -5.40
N GLY A 277 -23.80 -0.44 -5.39
CA GLY A 277 -24.22 0.33 -4.22
C GLY A 277 -23.32 0.10 -3.02
N ARG A 278 -23.91 -0.21 -1.86
CA ARG A 278 -23.16 -0.47 -0.62
C ARG A 278 -22.26 -1.70 -0.74
N ASP A 279 -22.58 -2.63 -1.63
CA ASP A 279 -21.79 -3.84 -1.84
C ASP A 279 -20.54 -3.57 -2.69
N ALA A 280 -20.47 -2.42 -3.37
CA ALA A 280 -19.30 -2.00 -4.13
C ALA A 280 -18.17 -1.44 -3.25
N ILE A 281 -18.46 -1.13 -1.98
CA ILE A 281 -17.46 -0.70 -1.00
C ILE A 281 -16.74 -1.96 -0.53
N ASN A 282 -15.50 -2.13 -1.00
CA ASN A 282 -14.58 -3.21 -0.69
C ASN A 282 -13.26 -2.58 -0.24
N LEU A 283 -12.67 -3.03 0.86
CA LEU A 283 -11.42 -2.49 1.39
C LEU A 283 -10.24 -2.99 0.56
N ASP A 284 -9.37 -2.08 0.11
CA ASP A 284 -8.31 -2.39 -0.86
C ASP A 284 -6.90 -2.05 -0.34
N ALA A 285 -6.79 -1.42 0.84
CA ALA A 285 -5.50 -1.19 1.50
C ALA A 285 -5.73 -0.94 2.99
N LEU A 286 -4.77 -1.30 3.85
CA LEU A 286 -4.96 -1.26 5.30
C LEU A 286 -3.67 -0.87 6.03
N MET A 287 -3.84 -0.07 7.09
CA MET A 287 -2.92 0.01 8.21
C MET A 287 -3.74 -0.03 9.51
N VAL A 288 -3.23 -0.62 10.57
CA VAL A 288 -3.89 -0.79 11.86
C VAL A 288 -3.01 -0.29 13.02
N ASN A 289 -3.68 0.36 13.96
CA ASN A 289 -3.13 0.72 15.26
C ASN A 289 -4.20 0.47 16.32
N ASP A 290 -4.31 -0.79 16.70
CA ASP A 290 -5.18 -1.28 17.79
C ASP A 290 -4.41 -1.09 19.10
N ASN A 291 -4.90 -0.34 20.09
CA ASN A 291 -4.14 -0.03 21.31
C ASN A 291 -4.81 -0.49 22.59
N ASP A 292 -6.11 -0.73 22.57
CA ASP A 292 -6.91 -0.98 23.76
C ASP A 292 -8.01 -1.99 23.47
N GLY A 293 -8.10 -3.04 24.29
CA GLY A 293 -9.15 -4.05 24.18
C GLY A 293 -8.63 -5.45 23.87
N GLU A 294 -9.49 -6.24 23.23
CA GLU A 294 -9.14 -7.58 22.75
C GLU A 294 -8.60 -7.44 21.32
N GLU A 295 -7.46 -8.06 21.03
CA GLU A 295 -6.76 -8.01 19.72
C GLU A 295 -7.62 -8.46 18.52
N ASN A 296 -8.76 -9.11 18.81
CA ASN A 296 -9.73 -9.62 17.84
C ASN A 296 -11.01 -8.78 17.75
N GLN A 297 -11.05 -7.60 18.37
CA GLN A 297 -12.20 -6.70 18.32
C GLN A 297 -11.76 -5.26 18.11
N PHE A 298 -12.15 -4.67 16.99
CA PHE A 298 -11.94 -3.25 16.75
C PHE A 298 -12.93 -2.38 17.53
N GLY A 299 -12.46 -1.22 17.99
CA GLY A 299 -13.30 -0.11 18.45
C GLY A 299 -13.08 0.29 19.90
N GLY A 300 -12.01 -0.20 20.53
CA GLY A 300 -11.45 0.30 21.76
C GLY A 300 -10.98 1.76 21.64
N LEU A 301 -10.68 2.36 22.79
CA LEU A 301 -10.27 3.76 22.84
C LEU A 301 -8.82 3.90 22.33
N GLY A 302 -8.65 4.62 21.22
CA GLY A 302 -7.34 4.79 20.60
C GLY A 302 -7.02 3.76 19.51
N ASP A 303 -7.92 2.82 19.25
CA ASP A 303 -7.86 1.98 18.06
C ASP A 303 -8.08 2.85 16.84
N ALA A 304 -7.30 2.62 15.80
CA ALA A 304 -7.50 3.29 14.54
C ALA A 304 -7.08 2.40 13.38
N ILE A 305 -7.72 2.60 12.23
CA ILE A 305 -7.26 2.08 10.95
C ILE A 305 -7.12 3.22 9.94
N ILE A 306 -6.19 3.06 9.00
CA ILE A 306 -6.15 3.82 7.75
C ILE A 306 -6.48 2.82 6.64
N PHE A 307 -7.33 3.18 5.69
CA PHE A 307 -7.69 2.27 4.62
C PHE A 307 -8.07 3.00 3.32
N SER A 308 -7.96 2.32 2.19
CA SER A 308 -8.62 2.68 0.92
C SER A 308 -9.76 1.70 0.64
N ILE A 309 -10.56 2.02 -0.38
CA ILE A 309 -11.57 1.11 -0.94
C ILE A 309 -11.40 1.09 -2.44
N ASN A 310 -11.88 0.06 -3.13
CA ASN A 310 -11.80 0.01 -4.60
C ASN A 310 -12.54 1.19 -5.23
N GLN A 311 -12.16 1.53 -6.47
CA GLN A 311 -12.91 2.47 -7.29
C GLN A 311 -14.39 2.11 -7.43
N ILE A 312 -15.25 3.11 -7.24
CA ILE A 312 -16.70 3.00 -7.46
C ILE A 312 -17.10 4.05 -8.49
N VAL A 313 -17.42 3.58 -9.70
CA VAL A 313 -17.95 4.41 -10.79
C VAL A 313 -19.42 4.67 -10.55
N ASP A 314 -19.83 5.95 -10.58
CA ASP A 314 -21.23 6.35 -10.65
C ASP A 314 -21.48 7.18 -11.93
N PRO A 315 -22.16 6.62 -12.94
CA PRO A 315 -22.54 7.34 -14.16
C PRO A 315 -23.40 8.59 -13.93
N THR A 316 -24.00 8.73 -12.74
CA THR A 316 -24.83 9.89 -12.39
C THR A 316 -24.06 11.03 -11.73
N ASP A 317 -22.85 10.76 -11.25
CA ASP A 317 -21.97 11.78 -10.69
C ASP A 317 -21.37 12.65 -11.83
N PRO A 318 -21.33 13.99 -11.70
CA PRO A 318 -20.66 14.86 -12.67
C PRO A 318 -19.22 14.50 -13.04
N ASP A 319 -18.42 13.92 -12.14
CA ASP A 319 -17.06 13.48 -12.43
C ASP A 319 -16.96 11.98 -12.79
N GLY A 320 -18.06 11.24 -12.59
CA GLY A 320 -18.20 9.82 -12.91
C GLY A 320 -17.82 8.87 -11.77
N TYR A 321 -17.38 9.38 -10.62
CA TYR A 321 -16.98 8.58 -9.47
C TYR A 321 -17.88 8.86 -8.27
N TYR A 322 -18.24 7.80 -7.55
CA TYR A 322 -18.64 7.95 -6.15
C TYR A 322 -17.40 7.91 -5.24
N ALA A 323 -16.45 7.02 -5.54
CA ALA A 323 -15.14 6.93 -4.92
C ALA A 323 -14.09 6.68 -6.01
N THR A 324 -12.98 7.41 -5.98
CA THR A 324 -11.89 7.25 -6.95
C THR A 324 -10.90 6.15 -6.57
N GLY A 325 -11.11 5.50 -5.43
CA GLY A 325 -10.28 4.43 -4.87
C GLY A 325 -8.88 4.87 -4.42
N SER A 326 -8.62 6.18 -4.50
CA SER A 326 -7.41 6.81 -3.99
C SER A 326 -7.66 7.58 -2.70
N GLU A 327 -8.91 7.65 -2.23
CA GLU A 327 -9.23 8.27 -0.95
C GLU A 327 -8.68 7.40 0.18
N LEU A 328 -8.02 8.04 1.14
CA LEU A 328 -7.53 7.36 2.34
C LEU A 328 -8.37 7.78 3.53
N PHE A 329 -9.12 6.81 4.04
CA PHE A 329 -10.02 6.96 5.18
C PHE A 329 -9.27 6.64 6.47
N VAL A 330 -9.63 7.34 7.54
CA VAL A 330 -9.18 7.04 8.89
C VAL A 330 -10.42 6.78 9.73
N LEU A 331 -10.50 5.63 10.38
CA LEU A 331 -11.55 5.28 11.32
C LEU A 331 -10.94 5.13 12.70
N GLU A 332 -11.34 5.98 13.65
CA GLU A 332 -10.77 6.01 15.01
C GLU A 332 -11.83 5.69 16.08
N GLY A 333 -11.50 4.78 16.99
CA GLY A 333 -12.24 4.50 18.21
C GLY A 333 -12.03 5.58 19.26
N THR A 334 -13.11 6.30 19.58
CA THR A 334 -13.10 7.36 20.60
C THR A 334 -14.10 7.04 21.73
N ALA A 335 -14.05 7.81 22.82
CA ALA A 335 -15.06 7.71 23.88
C ALA A 335 -16.49 8.02 23.41
N ALA A 336 -16.66 8.65 22.24
CA ALA A 336 -17.95 8.95 21.63
C ALA A 336 -18.39 7.90 20.58
N GLY A 337 -17.59 6.85 20.37
CA GLY A 337 -17.76 5.86 19.30
C GLY A 337 -16.74 6.04 18.18
N LEU A 338 -17.02 5.42 17.03
CA LEU A 338 -16.16 5.45 15.86
C LEU A 338 -16.28 6.78 15.13
N VAL A 339 -15.15 7.41 14.81
CA VAL A 339 -15.07 8.72 14.15
C VAL A 339 -14.29 8.57 12.84
N PRO A 340 -14.99 8.63 11.69
CA PRO A 340 -14.35 8.63 10.37
C PRO A 340 -13.82 10.01 9.98
N SER A 341 -12.70 10.05 9.26
CA SER A 341 -12.11 11.24 8.64
C SER A 341 -11.26 10.86 7.43
N PHE A 342 -10.79 11.84 6.64
CA PHE A 342 -9.75 11.59 5.63
C PHE A 342 -8.35 11.72 6.25
N LEU A 343 -7.40 10.91 5.77
CA LEU A 343 -6.00 11.04 6.14
C LEU A 343 -5.48 12.40 5.73
N LYS A 344 -4.80 13.09 6.64
CA LYS A 344 -4.07 14.32 6.35
C LYS A 344 -2.58 14.00 6.32
N HIS A 345 -2.01 14.04 5.12
CA HIS A 345 -0.63 13.69 4.86
C HIS A 345 -0.13 14.46 3.63
N GLY A 346 1.17 14.68 3.48
CA GLY A 346 1.71 15.39 2.31
C GLY A 346 1.29 16.87 2.23
N ALA A 347 0.84 17.45 3.35
CA ALA A 347 0.21 18.77 3.46
C ALA A 347 -1.15 18.94 2.72
N HIS A 348 -1.86 17.84 2.44
CA HIS A 348 -3.23 17.85 1.92
C HIS A 348 -4.10 16.82 2.67
N ALA A 349 -5.39 16.74 2.33
CA ALA A 349 -6.23 15.62 2.72
C ALA A 349 -6.30 14.64 1.54
N TRP A 350 -6.29 13.34 1.83
CA TRP A 350 -6.53 12.27 0.86
C TRP A 350 -8.04 12.09 0.65
N ASP A 351 -8.69 13.18 0.22
CA ASP A 351 -10.12 13.24 -0.06
C ASP A 351 -10.40 13.17 -1.57
N HIS A 352 -11.68 13.00 -1.92
CA HIS A 352 -12.14 12.91 -3.30
C HIS A 352 -11.73 14.10 -4.18
N LEU A 353 -11.64 15.31 -3.61
CA LEU A 353 -11.26 16.50 -4.37
C LEU A 353 -9.76 16.47 -4.73
N TYR A 354 -8.92 16.07 -3.78
CA TYR A 354 -7.50 15.90 -4.01
C TYR A 354 -7.24 14.82 -5.07
N THR A 355 -7.86 13.66 -4.96
CA THR A 355 -7.62 12.53 -5.89
C THR A 355 -7.93 12.92 -7.33
N LEU A 356 -9.08 13.57 -7.58
CA LEU A 356 -9.48 14.05 -8.90
C LEU A 356 -8.53 15.12 -9.47
N GLY A 357 -7.96 15.96 -8.60
CA GLY A 357 -7.10 17.09 -8.99
C GLY A 357 -5.63 16.71 -9.19
N ALA A 358 -5.10 15.81 -8.37
CA ALA A 358 -3.68 15.53 -8.28
C ALA A 358 -3.26 14.16 -8.81
N LEU A 359 -4.13 13.15 -8.72
CA LEU A 359 -3.77 11.75 -8.98
C LEU A 359 -4.29 11.21 -10.32
N ARG A 360 -4.74 12.11 -11.21
CA ARG A 360 -5.20 11.74 -12.53
C ARG A 360 -4.02 11.36 -13.42
N ILE A 361 -4.11 10.22 -14.09
CA ILE A 361 -3.09 9.71 -15.01
C ILE A 361 -2.99 10.65 -16.23
N VAL A 362 -1.77 11.11 -16.51
CA VAL A 362 -1.41 11.91 -17.68
C VAL A 362 -0.37 11.19 -18.53
N GLY A 363 -0.30 11.49 -19.83
CA GLY A 363 0.75 10.93 -20.70
C GLY A 363 0.36 10.53 -22.12
N GLY A 364 -0.93 10.63 -22.49
CA GLY A 364 -1.41 10.22 -23.81
C GLY A 364 -1.56 8.69 -23.93
N GLY A 365 -2.56 8.24 -24.68
CA GLY A 365 -2.93 6.82 -24.79
C GLY A 365 -4.33 6.54 -24.26
N PRO A 366 -4.80 5.29 -24.30
CA PRO A 366 -6.15 4.91 -23.86
C PRO A 366 -6.38 5.11 -22.36
N GLN A 367 -5.29 5.26 -21.61
CA GLN A 367 -5.22 5.35 -20.14
C GLN A 367 -5.50 6.76 -19.62
N GLN A 368 -5.46 7.77 -20.50
CA GLN A 368 -5.48 9.16 -20.11
C GLN A 368 -6.81 9.55 -19.45
N GLY A 369 -6.72 10.09 -18.24
CA GLY A 369 -7.87 10.64 -17.52
C GLY A 369 -8.49 9.73 -16.46
N GLY A 370 -8.03 8.48 -16.33
CA GLY A 370 -8.31 7.67 -15.14
C GLY A 370 -7.62 8.22 -13.89
N ILE A 371 -8.11 7.83 -12.72
CA ILE A 371 -7.45 8.06 -11.43
C ILE A 371 -6.78 6.73 -11.04
N ILE A 372 -5.63 6.78 -10.37
CA ILE A 372 -5.05 5.55 -9.79
C ILE A 372 -6.00 4.96 -8.73
N ASP A 373 -5.95 3.65 -8.50
CA ASP A 373 -6.71 2.95 -7.45
C ASP A 373 -5.70 2.41 -6.45
N ILE A 374 -5.75 2.80 -5.16
CA ILE A 374 -4.70 2.46 -4.20
C ILE A 374 -4.98 1.09 -3.60
N ASN A 375 -4.07 0.15 -3.82
CA ASN A 375 -4.20 -1.26 -3.41
C ASN A 375 -3.26 -1.65 -2.25
N ALA A 376 -2.37 -0.78 -1.81
CA ALA A 376 -1.59 -1.02 -0.59
C ALA A 376 -1.11 0.30 -0.02
N ILE A 377 -1.00 0.35 1.30
CA ILE A 377 -0.44 1.48 2.03
C ILE A 377 0.41 0.99 3.19
N GLU A 378 1.48 1.71 3.49
CA GLU A 378 2.26 1.54 4.72
C GLU A 378 3.06 2.83 4.99
N ALA A 379 3.69 2.96 6.16
CA ALA A 379 4.49 4.11 6.52
C ALA A 379 5.99 3.77 6.61
N VAL A 380 6.82 4.63 6.03
CA VAL A 380 8.29 4.55 6.16
C VAL A 380 8.88 5.84 6.70
N GLY A 381 10.01 5.72 7.40
CA GLY A 381 10.76 6.85 7.93
C GLY A 381 12.21 6.84 7.46
N GLU A 382 13.09 7.32 8.32
CA GLU A 382 14.54 7.22 8.16
C GLU A 382 15.08 6.10 9.06
N LEU A 383 16.20 5.49 8.68
CA LEU A 383 16.96 4.64 9.59
C LEU A 383 17.99 5.47 10.36
N VAL A 384 17.64 5.91 11.57
CA VAL A 384 18.60 6.62 12.42
C VAL A 384 19.48 5.60 13.14
N LYS A 385 20.79 5.68 12.90
CA LYS A 385 21.77 4.99 13.73
C LYS A 385 21.86 5.73 15.06
N VAL A 386 21.39 5.11 16.14
CA VAL A 386 21.79 5.55 17.49
C VAL A 386 23.32 5.44 17.55
N PRO A 387 24.04 6.52 17.91
CA PRO A 387 25.48 6.42 18.14
C PRO A 387 25.70 5.28 19.12
N GLU A 388 26.51 4.28 18.74
CA GLU A 388 26.80 3.17 19.64
C GLU A 388 27.17 3.73 21.03
N PRO A 389 26.78 3.08 22.14
CA PRO A 389 27.06 3.58 23.49
C PRO A 389 28.53 3.94 23.69
N SER A 390 29.44 3.26 22.98
CA SER A 390 30.87 3.54 22.90
C SER A 390 31.20 4.94 22.37
N SER A 391 30.51 5.40 21.32
CA SER A 391 30.67 6.73 20.71
C SER A 391 30.13 7.82 21.61
N ALA A 392 28.98 7.60 22.25
CA ALA A 392 28.43 8.52 23.25
C ALA A 392 29.34 8.60 24.48
N LEU A 393 29.89 7.47 24.94
CA LEU A 393 30.85 7.40 26.04
C LEU A 393 32.16 8.12 25.68
N LEU A 394 32.68 7.95 24.46
CA LEU A 394 33.88 8.62 23.98
C LEU A 394 33.70 10.13 23.91
N LEU A 395 32.56 10.61 23.41
CA LEU A 395 32.20 12.04 23.43
C LEU A 395 32.05 12.57 24.86
N GLY A 396 31.40 11.80 25.75
CA GLY A 396 31.30 12.12 27.17
C GLY A 396 32.67 12.21 27.85
N LEU A 397 33.55 11.25 27.62
CA LEU A 397 34.92 11.21 28.15
C LEU A 397 35.76 12.36 27.58
N ALA A 398 35.67 12.65 26.28
CA ALA A 398 36.34 13.78 25.66
C ALA A 398 35.87 15.12 26.26
N GLY A 399 34.57 15.26 26.53
CA GLY A 399 33.99 16.41 27.22
C GLY A 399 34.54 16.57 28.65
N ILE A 400 34.60 15.48 29.42
CA ILE A 400 35.17 15.48 30.79
C ILE A 400 36.67 15.85 30.75
N VAL A 401 37.45 15.29 29.84
CA VAL A 401 38.88 15.61 29.68
C VAL A 401 39.08 17.07 29.26
N GLY A 402 38.25 17.59 28.35
CA GLY A 402 38.25 18.99 27.96
C GLY A 402 37.97 19.94 29.13
N LEU A 403 36.95 19.63 29.94
CA LEU A 403 36.61 20.40 31.15
C LEU A 403 37.73 20.34 32.21
N ALA A 404 38.35 19.18 32.40
CA ALA A 404 39.47 19.00 33.32
C ALA A 404 40.70 19.82 32.90
N ARG A 405 41.04 19.84 31.60
CA ARG A 405 42.13 20.68 31.05
C ARG A 405 41.85 22.17 31.21
N ARG A 406 40.60 22.61 31.03
CA ARG A 406 40.21 24.02 31.18
C ARG A 406 40.36 24.51 32.63
N ARG A 407 40.02 23.66 33.62
CA ARG A 407 40.23 23.98 35.05
C ARG A 407 41.72 24.09 35.43
N GLN A 408 42.59 23.26 34.86
CA GLN A 408 44.03 23.37 35.10
C GLN A 408 44.63 24.67 34.55
N ALA A 409 44.15 25.15 33.39
CA ALA A 409 44.62 26.41 32.81
C ALA A 409 44.23 27.65 33.65
N THR A 410 43.06 27.64 34.31
CA THR A 410 42.60 28.75 35.17
C THR A 410 43.33 28.81 36.52
N LEU A 411 43.95 27.72 36.97
CA LEU A 411 44.73 27.68 38.22
C LEU A 411 46.20 28.14 38.06
N LEU A 412 46.62 28.44 36.83
CA LEU A 412 47.98 28.87 36.48
C LEU A 412 48.07 30.37 36.14
N ILE A 413 47.02 31.13 36.43
CA ILE A 413 46.95 32.60 36.39
C ILE A 413 46.71 33.07 37.82
#